data_AF-A0AAW8SV33-F1
#
_entry.id   AF-A0AAW8SV33-F1
#
_cell.length_a   1.000
_cell.length_b   1.000
_cell.length_c   1.000
_cell.angle_alpha   90.00
_cell.angle_beta   90.00
_cell.angle_gamma   90.00
#
_symmetry.space_group_name_H-M   'P 1'
#
loop_
_entity.id
_entity.type
_entity.pdbx_description
1 polymer ?
#
loop_
_entity_poly.entity_id
_entity_poly.type
_entity_poly.pdbx_seq_one_letter_code
_entity_poly.pdbx_strand_id
1 'polypeptide(L)' 'MDTVKTRKQGNAVMVTLASKFEVPAGKTYYIFQEADGTILLIPKVEDYFAQAKANEFIDPEDELASNFKVESRQLDE' A
#
# COMPACT_ATOMS: atom_id res chain seq x y z
N MET A 1 12.91 0.82 25.14
CA MET A 1 11.59 0.31 24.70
C MET A 1 10.53 1.06 25.46
N ASP A 2 9.55 1.61 24.76
CA ASP A 2 8.35 2.16 25.41
C ASP A 2 7.38 1.03 25.68
N THR A 3 6.66 1.15 26.79
CA THR A 3 5.54 0.26 27.10
C THR A 3 4.26 1.07 27.04
N VAL A 4 3.21 0.44 26.54
CA VAL A 4 1.86 1.00 26.55
C VAL A 4 0.90 -0.08 26.96
N LYS A 5 -0.09 0.29 27.76
CA LYS A 5 -1.18 -0.60 28.13
C LYS A 5 -2.32 -0.45 27.13
N THR A 6 -2.84 -1.57 26.67
CA THR A 6 -4.04 -1.59 25.83
C THR A 6 -5.25 -1.08 26.61
N ARG A 7 -6.23 -0.52 25.91
CA ARG A 7 -7.52 -0.11 26.50
C ARG A 7 -8.68 -0.63 25.67
N LYS A 8 -9.80 -0.92 26.34
CA LYS A 8 -11.07 -1.26 25.67
C LYS A 8 -11.76 0.01 25.19
N GLN A 9 -12.19 0.04 23.93
CA GLN A 9 -13.02 1.10 23.37
C GLN A 9 -14.19 0.46 22.63
N GLY A 10 -15.38 0.51 23.23
CA GLY A 10 -16.53 -0.25 22.73
C GLY A 10 -16.26 -1.75 22.72
N ASN A 11 -16.39 -2.38 21.54
CA ASN A 11 -16.08 -3.79 21.32
C ASN A 11 -14.63 -4.05 20.82
N ALA A 12 -13.78 -3.02 20.79
CA ALA A 12 -12.41 -3.11 20.27
C ALA A 12 -11.35 -2.92 21.36
N VAL A 13 -10.14 -3.37 21.08
CA VAL A 13 -8.92 -3.11 21.86
C VAL A 13 -8.08 -2.09 21.11
N MET A 14 -7.62 -1.06 21.81
CA MET A 14 -6.82 0.03 21.25
C MET A 14 -5.45 0.10 21.91
N VAL A 15 -4.43 0.37 21.10
CA VAL A 15 -3.06 0.67 21.52
C VAL A 15 -2.82 2.16 21.26
N THR A 16 -2.31 2.88 22.26
CA THR A 16 -1.96 4.30 22.08
C THR A 16 -0.53 4.41 21.56
N LEU A 17 -0.34 5.05 20.42
CA LEU A 17 1.00 5.32 19.88
C LEU A 17 1.46 6.70 20.39
N ALA A 18 2.67 6.75 20.97
CA ALA A 18 3.26 8.00 21.42
C ALA A 18 3.56 8.93 20.23
N SER A 19 3.49 10.25 20.44
CA SER A 19 3.66 11.26 19.38
C SER A 19 5.00 11.19 18.66
N LYS A 20 6.05 10.71 19.35
CA LYS A 20 7.39 10.52 18.77
C LYS A 20 7.46 9.50 17.62
N PHE A 21 6.42 8.70 17.43
CA PHE A 21 6.30 7.78 16.29
C PHE A 21 5.67 8.45 15.06
N GLU A 22 5.23 9.70 15.18
CA GLU A 22 4.73 10.54 14.07
C GLU A 22 3.63 9.88 13.23
N VAL A 23 2.82 9.02 13.85
CA VAL A 23 1.69 8.36 13.19
C VAL A 23 0.49 9.31 13.14
N PRO A 24 0.05 9.77 11.95
CA PRO A 24 -1.08 10.67 11.83
C PRO A 24 -2.39 9.95 12.15
N ALA A 25 -3.34 10.70 12.71
CA ALA A 25 -4.70 10.20 12.91
C ALA A 25 -5.40 9.94 11.57
N GLY A 26 -6.23 8.90 11.50
CA GLY A 26 -7.04 8.57 10.32
C GLY A 26 -6.34 7.71 9.26
N LYS A 27 -5.05 7.38 9.44
CA LYS A 27 -4.33 6.49 8.51
C LYS A 27 -4.77 5.04 8.66
N THR A 28 -4.96 4.36 7.54
CA THR A 28 -5.36 2.95 7.50
C THR A 28 -4.13 2.05 7.39
N TYR A 29 -4.16 0.91 8.08
CA TYR A 29 -3.06 -0.06 8.11
C TYR A 29 -3.60 -1.47 7.80
N TYR A 30 -2.77 -2.28 7.13
CA TYR A 30 -2.90 -3.73 7.18
C TYR A 30 -2.36 -4.21 8.54
N ILE A 31 -3.07 -5.15 9.15
CA ILE A 31 -2.68 -5.76 10.42
C ILE A 31 -2.35 -7.24 10.20
N PHE A 32 -1.20 -7.67 10.70
CA PHE A 32 -0.76 -9.06 10.70
C PHE A 32 -0.26 -9.45 12.09
N GLN A 33 -0.57 -10.67 12.53
CA GLN A 33 -0.05 -11.23 13.76
C GLN A 33 0.87 -12.39 13.42
N GLU A 34 2.13 -12.28 13.84
CA GLU A 34 3.12 -13.35 13.71
C GLU A 34 2.92 -14.43 14.78
N ALA A 35 3.54 -15.59 14.57
CA ALA A 35 3.41 -16.74 15.45
C ALA A 35 3.98 -16.51 16.87
N ASP A 36 4.91 -15.57 17.02
CA ASP A 36 5.49 -15.14 18.29
C ASP A 36 4.61 -14.13 19.06
N GLY A 37 3.48 -13.72 18.47
CA GLY A 37 2.57 -12.73 19.01
C GLY A 37 2.89 -11.29 18.60
N THR A 38 3.91 -11.06 17.77
CA THR A 38 4.21 -9.73 17.23
C THR A 38 3.08 -9.24 16.34
N ILE A 39 2.64 -8.00 16.55
CA ILE A 39 1.64 -7.34 15.71
C ILE A 39 2.36 -6.36 14.79
N LEU A 40 2.25 -6.58 13.47
CA LEU A 40 2.74 -5.67 12.45
C LEU A 40 1.60 -4.80 11.93
N LEU A 41 1.87 -3.50 11.86
CA LEU A 41 0.99 -2.50 11.26
C LEU A 41 1.69 -1.92 10.03
N ILE A 42 1.20 -2.26 8.85
CA ILE A 42 1.78 -1.83 7.58
C ILE A 42 0.88 -0.74 6.99
N PRO A 43 1.35 0.50 6.81
CA PRO A 43 0.51 1.58 6.31
C PRO A 43 -0.02 1.24 4.91
N LYS A 44 -1.33 1.38 4.72
CA LYS A 44 -1.90 1.32 3.38
C LYS A 44 -1.48 2.59 2.66
N VAL A 45 -0.76 2.41 1.55
CA VAL A 45 -0.36 3.50 0.67
C VAL A 45 -1.61 3.98 -0.06
N GLU A 46 -1.82 5.30 -0.07
CA GLU A 46 -2.87 5.90 -0.90
C GLU A 46 -2.49 5.73 -2.36
N ASP A 47 -3.49 5.48 -3.21
CA ASP A 47 -3.24 5.35 -4.64
C ASP A 47 -2.76 6.70 -5.20
N TYR A 48 -1.47 6.77 -5.51
CA TYR A 48 -0.83 7.96 -6.07
C TYR A 48 -1.42 8.36 -7.42
N PHE A 49 -2.08 7.43 -8.11
CA PHE A 49 -2.70 7.66 -9.42
C PHE A 49 -4.21 7.90 -9.32
N ALA A 50 -4.79 7.97 -8.12
CA ALA A 50 -6.24 8.21 -7.96
C ALA A 50 -6.72 9.52 -8.60
N GLN A 51 -5.82 10.50 -8.76
CA GLN A 51 -6.10 11.79 -9.42
C GLN A 51 -5.41 11.92 -10.78
N ALA A 52 -4.75 10.86 -11.25
CA ALA A 52 -4.09 10.85 -12.55
C ALA A 52 -5.11 11.07 -13.67
N LYS A 53 -4.82 12.02 -14.55
CA LYS A 53 -5.55 12.17 -15.80
C LYS A 53 -5.04 11.15 -16.81
N ALA A 54 -5.90 10.85 -17.79
CA ALA A 54 -5.50 10.02 -18.92
C ALA A 54 -4.23 10.59 -19.58
N ASN A 55 -3.23 9.73 -19.76
CA ASN A 55 -1.93 10.04 -20.35
C ASN A 55 -1.05 11.03 -19.57
N GLU A 56 -1.32 11.29 -18.29
CA GLU A 56 -0.53 12.24 -17.48
C GLU A 56 0.90 11.76 -17.19
N PHE A 57 1.09 10.44 -17.12
CA PHE A 57 2.37 9.80 -16.81
C PHE A 57 2.93 8.98 -17.98
N ILE A 58 2.45 9.23 -19.20
CA ILE A 58 2.99 8.60 -20.41
C ILE A 58 4.12 9.48 -20.93
N ASP A 59 5.31 8.91 -21.06
CA ASP A 59 6.45 9.57 -21.70
C ASP A 59 6.59 9.14 -23.18
N PRO A 60 7.41 9.85 -23.98
CA PRO A 60 7.62 9.48 -25.38
C PRO A 60 8.23 8.09 -25.58
N GLU A 61 8.91 7.53 -24.57
CA GLU A 61 9.42 6.17 -24.61
C GLU A 61 8.30 5.12 -24.45
N ASP A 62 7.26 5.43 -23.67
CA ASP A 62 6.05 4.59 -23.50
C ASP A 62 5.22 4.49 -24.78
N GLU A 63 5.25 5.50 -25.66
CA GLU A 63 4.56 5.48 -26.96
C GLU A 63 5.08 4.36 -27.88
N LEU A 64 6.36 4.05 -27.80
CA LEU A 64 6.99 2.97 -28.56
C LEU A 64 6.57 1.59 -28.05
N ALA A 65 6.41 1.44 -26.72
CA ALA A 65 6.02 0.18 -26.09
C ALA A 65 4.52 -0.12 -26.26
N SER A 66 3.67 0.90 -26.15
CA SER A 66 2.20 0.76 -26.24
C SER A 66 1.68 0.39 -27.62
N ASN A 67 2.45 0.67 -28.68
CA ASN A 67 2.05 0.42 -30.07
C ASN A 67 2.69 -0.84 -30.69
N PHE A 68 3.43 -1.65 -29.92
CA PHE A 68 4.01 -2.87 -30.44
C PHE A 68 2.96 -3.98 -30.54
N LYS A 69 2.60 -4.36 -31.76
CA LYS A 69 1.84 -5.60 -32.03
C LYS A 69 2.79 -6.68 -32.47
N VAL A 70 2.86 -7.78 -31.70
CA VAL A 70 3.49 -9.01 -32.17
C VAL A 70 2.59 -9.58 -33.28
N GLU A 71 3.00 -9.44 -34.53
CA GLU A 71 2.48 -10.32 -35.57
C GLU A 71 2.99 -11.72 -35.24
N SER A 72 2.09 -12.62 -34.82
CA SER A 72 2.39 -14.02 -34.70
C SER A 72 2.90 -14.52 -36.05
N ARG A 73 4.21 -14.74 -36.18
CA ARG A 73 4.71 -15.63 -37.23
C ARG A 73 4.21 -17.01 -36.85
N GLN A 74 3.23 -17.51 -37.61
CA GLN A 74 2.96 -18.94 -37.63
C GLN A 74 4.32 -19.63 -37.86
N LEU A 75 4.76 -20.40 -36.86
CA LEU A 75 5.72 -21.45 -37.10
C LEU A 75 4.91 -22.51 -37.84
N ASP A 76 4.89 -22.43 -39.16
CA ASP A 76 4.45 -23.55 -39.99
C ASP A 76 5.46 -24.67 -39.74
N GLU A 77 4.99 -25.76 -39.12
CA GLU A 77 5.74 -27.02 -38.91
C GLU A 77 6.08 -27.71 -40.23
#